data_AF-A0A7S2GUG0-F1
#
_entry.id   AF-A0A7S2GUG0-F1
#
_cell.length_a   1.000
_cell.length_b   1.000
_cell.length_c   1.000
_cell.angle_alpha   90.00
_cell.angle_beta   90.00
_cell.angle_gamma   90.00
#
_symmetry.space_group_name_H-M   'P 1'
#
loop_
_entity.id
_entity.type
_entity.pdbx_description
1 polymer ?
#
loop_
_entity_poly.entity_id
_entity_poly.type
_entity_poly.pdbx_seq_one_letter_code
_entity_poly.pdbx_strand_id
1 'polypeptide(L)'
;GSGEGALRQLASQLRAASWCRTLNLISAARVPIITLTDAAGIDADICLGGSGGDGVRATAFLQECTRLYPSFAPVVLCLKLLLEQHSLTKTFTGGVSSYKLCVMVRKLLGPIGDAQVDWRCKPQAGEHG
;
A
#
# COMPACT_ATOMS: atom_id res chain seq x y z
N GLY A 1 6.63 -5.57 20.94
CA GLY A 1 8.06 -5.24 20.79
C GLY A 1 8.89 -6.26 20.01
N SER A 2 8.31 -7.22 19.27
CA SER A 2 9.09 -8.22 18.50
C SER A 2 9.41 -7.77 17.06
N GLY A 3 8.46 -7.13 16.37
CA GLY A 3 8.64 -6.72 14.96
C GLY A 3 9.68 -5.63 14.72
N GLU A 4 9.83 -4.68 15.64
CA GLU A 4 10.82 -3.61 15.50
C GLU A 4 12.26 -4.13 15.65
N GLY A 5 12.50 -5.05 16.58
CA GLY A 5 13.79 -5.71 16.76
C GLY A 5 14.21 -6.50 15.51
N ALA A 6 13.27 -7.29 14.95
CA ALA A 6 13.49 -8.02 13.72
C ALA A 6 13.78 -7.09 12.53
N LEU A 7 13.06 -5.97 12.42
CA LEU A 7 13.27 -4.99 11.35
C LEU A 7 14.64 -4.30 11.48
N ARG A 8 15.07 -3.97 12.71
CA ARG A 8 16.41 -3.43 12.97
C ARG A 8 17.51 -4.42 12.62
N GLN A 9 17.33 -5.70 12.94
CA GLN A 9 18.27 -6.76 12.58
C GLN A 9 18.36 -6.91 11.06
N LEU A 10 17.22 -6.91 10.36
CA LEU A 10 17.18 -6.95 8.90
C LEU A 10 17.89 -5.73 8.29
N ALA A 11 17.63 -4.52 8.80
CA ALA A 11 18.32 -3.31 8.36
C ALA A 11 19.84 -3.40 8.54
N SER A 12 20.33 -4.03 9.63
CA SER A 12 21.76 -4.26 9.83
C SER A 12 22.35 -5.16 8.76
N GLN A 13 21.68 -6.27 8.44
CA GLN A 13 22.14 -7.21 7.40
C GLN A 13 22.10 -6.59 6.00
N LEU A 14 21.05 -5.84 5.68
CA LEU A 14 20.90 -5.18 4.38
C LEU A 14 21.97 -4.10 4.16
N ARG A 15 22.41 -3.39 5.21
CA ARG A 15 23.52 -2.42 5.10
C ARG A 15 24.85 -3.07 4.71
N ALA A 16 25.05 -4.34 5.03
CA ALA A 16 26.25 -5.08 4.64
C ALA A 16 26.14 -5.67 3.22
N ALA A 17 24.98 -5.60 2.58
CA ALA A 17 24.76 -6.17 1.26
C ALA A 17 25.27 -5.23 0.16
N SER A 18 26.13 -5.75 -0.73
CA SER A 18 26.74 -4.97 -1.81
C SER A 18 25.76 -4.42 -2.84
N TRP A 19 24.56 -5.00 -2.93
CA TRP A 19 23.49 -4.55 -3.83
C TRP A 19 22.61 -3.46 -3.21
N CYS A 20 22.70 -3.19 -1.91
CA CYS A 20 21.90 -2.15 -1.26
C CYS A 20 22.67 -0.83 -1.30
N ARG A 21 22.19 0.13 -2.09
CA ARG A 21 22.86 1.43 -2.27
C ARG A 21 22.52 2.40 -1.16
N THR A 22 21.23 2.51 -0.85
CA THR A 22 20.71 3.39 0.20
C THR A 22 19.78 2.58 1.09
N LEU A 23 19.78 2.89 2.38
CA LEU A 23 18.87 2.28 3.34
C LEU A 23 18.54 3.27 4.44
N ASN A 24 17.25 3.49 4.67
CA ASN A 24 16.75 4.27 5.78
C ASN A 24 15.72 3.46 6.57
N LEU A 25 15.82 3.49 7.90
CA LEU A 25 14.86 2.86 8.79
C LEU A 25 13.97 3.93 9.41
N ILE A 26 12.69 3.91 9.07
CA ILE A 26 11.68 4.83 9.58
C ILE A 26 10.92 4.13 10.70
N SER A 27 11.38 4.31 11.94
CA SER A 27 10.79 3.63 13.12
C SER A 27 9.69 4.43 13.84
N ALA A 28 9.58 5.73 13.59
CA ALA A 28 8.65 6.62 14.31
C ALA A 28 7.18 6.54 13.83
N ALA A 29 6.91 5.88 12.70
CA ALA A 29 5.57 5.74 12.14
C ALA A 29 4.76 4.62 12.81
N ARG A 30 3.43 4.63 12.64
CA ARG A 30 2.53 3.56 13.14
C ARG A 30 2.99 2.15 12.71
N VAL A 31 3.52 2.03 11.50
CA VAL A 31 4.15 0.80 10.98
C VAL A 31 5.59 1.15 10.65
N PRO A 32 6.59 0.56 11.33
CA PRO A 32 7.99 0.74 10.98
C PRO A 32 8.31 0.19 9.59
N ILE A 33 9.07 0.97 8.79
CA ILE A 33 9.42 0.64 7.41
C ILE A 33 10.92 0.83 7.19
N ILE A 34 11.56 -0.09 6.48
CA ILE A 34 12.85 0.11 5.84
C ILE A 34 12.59 0.55 4.41
N THR A 35 13.08 1.73 4.02
CA THR A 35 13.07 2.21 2.64
C THR A 35 14.48 2.03 2.10
N LEU A 36 14.65 1.36 0.96
CA LEU A 36 15.96 1.13 0.35
C LEU A 36 15.94 1.36 -1.16
N THR A 37 17.10 1.66 -1.72
CA THR A 37 17.32 1.64 -3.17
C THR A 37 18.41 0.62 -3.49
N ASP A 38 18.18 -0.24 -4.46
CA ASP A 38 19.16 -1.24 -4.88
C ASP A 38 20.25 -0.66 -5.83
N ALA A 39 21.17 -1.52 -6.25
CA ALA A 39 22.25 -1.17 -7.17
C ALA A 39 21.74 -0.79 -8.57
N ALA A 40 20.58 -1.32 -8.99
CA ALA A 40 19.92 -1.01 -10.25
C ALA A 40 19.10 0.31 -10.19
N GLY A 41 18.95 0.91 -9.01
CA GLY A 41 18.16 2.13 -8.83
C GLY A 41 16.67 1.87 -8.58
N ILE A 42 16.29 0.64 -8.18
CA ILE A 42 14.94 0.26 -7.83
C ILE A 42 14.70 0.56 -6.35
N ASP A 43 13.67 1.35 -6.07
CA ASP A 43 13.23 1.65 -4.71
C ASP A 43 12.31 0.55 -4.17
N ALA A 44 12.51 0.18 -2.90
CA ALA A 44 11.72 -0.81 -2.20
C ALA A 44 11.46 -0.43 -0.75
N ASP A 45 10.24 -0.70 -0.29
CA ASP A 45 9.82 -0.55 1.09
C ASP A 45 9.58 -1.92 1.72
N ILE A 46 10.19 -2.17 2.88
CA ILE A 46 10.05 -3.42 3.64
C ILE A 46 9.45 -3.10 5.01
N CYS A 47 8.37 -3.77 5.37
CA CYS A 47 7.79 -3.70 6.70
C CYS A 47 7.50 -5.11 7.22
N LEU A 48 7.71 -5.31 8.53
CA LEU A 48 7.40 -6.56 9.20
C LEU A 48 6.11 -6.40 10.01
N GLY A 49 5.00 -6.79 9.38
CA GLY A 49 3.69 -6.93 10.03
C GLY A 49 3.09 -5.63 10.57
N GLY A 50 2.32 -4.93 9.74
CA GLY A 50 1.27 -4.04 10.24
C GLY A 50 0.20 -4.89 10.94
N SER A 51 -0.31 -4.42 12.08
CA SER A 51 -1.33 -5.11 12.87
C SER A 51 -2.43 -5.69 11.96
N GLY A 52 -2.53 -7.03 11.85
CA GLY A 52 -3.62 -7.68 11.09
C GLY A 52 -3.41 -7.89 9.58
N GLY A 53 -2.25 -7.62 8.98
CA GLY A 53 -2.02 -7.93 7.56
C GLY A 53 -2.76 -6.99 6.59
N ASP A 54 -3.05 -5.77 7.04
CA ASP A 54 -3.78 -4.75 6.28
C ASP A 54 -3.20 -4.50 4.87
N GLY A 55 -1.87 -4.50 4.72
CA GLY A 55 -1.22 -4.31 3.42
C GLY A 55 -1.53 -5.42 2.41
N VAL A 56 -1.56 -6.68 2.86
CA VAL A 56 -1.90 -7.82 2.00
C VAL A 56 -3.36 -7.75 1.56
N ARG A 57 -4.27 -7.41 2.48
CA ARG A 57 -5.69 -7.23 2.18
C ARG A 57 -5.92 -6.08 1.21
N ALA A 58 -5.23 -4.95 1.42
CA ALA A 58 -5.29 -3.80 0.52
C ALA A 58 -4.84 -4.16 -0.90
N THR A 59 -3.73 -4.90 -1.04
CA THR A 59 -3.25 -5.37 -2.34
C THR A 59 -4.27 -6.29 -3.02
N ALA A 60 -4.81 -7.28 -2.30
CA ALA A 60 -5.82 -8.19 -2.83
C ALA A 60 -7.08 -7.43 -3.29
N PHE A 61 -7.53 -6.45 -2.52
CA PHE A 61 -8.65 -5.58 -2.88
C PHE A 61 -8.38 -4.79 -4.18
N LEU A 62 -7.19 -4.22 -4.34
CA LEU A 62 -6.85 -3.46 -5.55
C LEU A 62 -6.69 -4.35 -6.80
N GLN A 63 -6.15 -5.57 -6.62
CA GLN A 63 -6.08 -6.57 -7.68
C GLN A 63 -7.50 -6.94 -8.16
N GLU A 64 -8.41 -7.15 -7.22
CA GLU A 64 -9.80 -7.45 -7.53
C GLU A 64 -10.50 -6.28 -8.22
N CYS A 65 -10.27 -5.03 -7.80
CA CYS A 65 -10.77 -3.85 -8.50
C CYS A 65 -10.28 -3.78 -9.95
N THR A 66 -9.00 -4.07 -10.17
CA THR A 66 -8.41 -4.07 -11.52
C THR A 66 -9.03 -5.16 -12.40
N ARG A 67 -9.38 -6.31 -11.82
CA ARG A 67 -10.04 -7.43 -12.51
C ARG A 67 -11.50 -7.13 -12.84
N LEU A 68 -12.24 -6.56 -11.89
CA LEU A 68 -13.68 -6.29 -12.03
C LEU A 68 -13.97 -5.07 -12.91
N TYR A 69 -13.08 -4.08 -12.92
CA TYR A 69 -13.29 -2.81 -13.62
C TYR A 69 -12.11 -2.54 -14.56
N PRO A 70 -12.22 -2.89 -15.85
CA PRO A 70 -11.12 -2.69 -16.82
C PRO A 70 -10.63 -1.24 -16.91
N SER A 71 -11.49 -0.26 -16.61
CA SER A 71 -11.14 1.17 -16.58
C SER A 71 -10.43 1.61 -15.30
N PHE A 72 -10.38 0.78 -14.25
CA PHE A 72 -9.81 1.15 -12.94
C PHE A 72 -8.33 1.53 -13.04
N ALA A 73 -7.50 0.67 -13.62
CA ALA A 73 -6.07 0.95 -13.74
C ALA A 73 -5.76 2.19 -14.61
N PRO A 74 -6.36 2.36 -15.81
CA PRO A 74 -6.20 3.58 -16.60
C PRO A 74 -6.61 4.86 -15.85
N VAL A 75 -7.78 4.85 -15.19
CA VAL A 75 -8.28 6.02 -14.46
C VAL A 75 -7.40 6.35 -13.26
N VAL A 76 -7.02 5.35 -12.47
CA VAL A 76 -6.09 5.53 -11.33
C VAL A 76 -4.76 6.09 -11.81
N LEU A 77 -4.23 5.61 -12.95
CA LEU A 77 -2.96 6.08 -13.50
C LEU A 77 -3.06 7.56 -13.92
N CYS A 78 -4.08 7.93 -14.70
CA CYS A 78 -4.29 9.32 -15.12
C CYS A 78 -4.41 10.26 -13.91
N LEU A 79 -5.17 9.86 -12.88
CA LEU A 79 -5.33 10.67 -11.67
C LEU A 79 -4.04 10.74 -10.84
N LYS A 80 -3.27 9.64 -10.75
CA LYS A 80 -1.96 9.67 -10.09
C LYS A 80 -1.02 10.66 -10.77
N LEU A 81 -0.94 10.62 -12.10
CA LEU A 81 -0.10 11.53 -12.88
C LEU A 81 -0.54 12.98 -12.69
N LEU A 82 -1.85 13.26 -12.73
CA LEU A 82 -2.39 14.60 -12.49
C LEU A 82 -2.04 15.11 -11.09
N LEU A 83 -2.25 14.29 -10.05
CA LEU A 83 -1.92 14.68 -8.68
C LEU A 83 -0.42 14.91 -8.50
N GLU A 84 0.43 14.12 -9.16
CA GLU A 84 1.88 14.30 -9.12
C GLU A 84 2.31 15.61 -9.79
N GLN A 85 1.74 15.94 -10.96
CA GLN A 85 1.98 17.21 -11.65
C GLN A 85 1.63 18.44 -10.80
N HIS A 86 0.64 18.31 -9.92
CA HIS A 86 0.21 19.36 -8.99
C HIS A 86 0.83 19.23 -7.59
N SER A 87 1.79 18.32 -7.37
CA SER A 87 2.42 18.06 -6.06
C SER A 87 1.42 17.69 -4.93
N LEU A 88 0.29 17.07 -5.28
CA LEU A 88 -0.79 16.68 -4.37
C LEU A 88 -0.73 15.21 -3.89
N THR A 89 0.35 14.49 -4.19
CA THR A 89 0.58 13.10 -3.75
C THR A 89 1.20 13.01 -2.34
N LYS A 90 1.75 14.11 -1.82
CA LYS A 90 2.37 14.20 -0.50
C LYS A 90 1.30 14.30 0.60
N THR A 91 1.06 13.21 1.30
CA THR A 91 0.02 13.13 2.34
C THR A 91 0.28 14.01 3.56
N PHE A 92 1.55 14.30 3.85
CA PHE A 92 1.93 15.17 4.97
C PHE A 92 1.58 16.65 4.73
N THR A 93 1.44 17.06 3.47
CA THR A 93 1.09 18.45 3.09
C THR A 93 -0.39 18.62 2.73
N GLY A 94 -1.26 17.70 3.15
CA GLY A 94 -2.69 17.72 2.81
C GLY A 94 -3.06 17.03 1.48
N GLY A 95 -2.11 16.32 0.84
CA GLY A 95 -2.34 15.56 -0.38
C GLY A 95 -3.08 14.22 -0.18
N VAL A 96 -3.38 13.55 -1.29
CA VAL A 96 -4.09 12.27 -1.33
C VAL A 96 -3.10 11.12 -1.50
N SER A 97 -3.18 10.12 -0.63
CA SER A 97 -2.35 8.92 -0.76
C SER A 97 -2.79 8.06 -1.94
N SER A 98 -1.86 7.33 -2.55
CA SER A 98 -2.16 6.39 -3.64
C SER A 98 -3.28 5.40 -3.29
N TYR A 99 -3.31 4.89 -2.05
CA TYR A 99 -4.38 3.98 -1.62
C TYR A 99 -5.74 4.68 -1.49
N LYS A 100 -5.78 5.90 -0.90
CA LYS A 100 -7.03 6.68 -0.79
C LYS A 100 -7.61 6.97 -2.17
N LEU A 101 -6.76 7.36 -3.13
CA LEU A 101 -7.17 7.59 -4.50
C LEU A 101 -7.80 6.34 -5.12
N CYS A 102 -7.16 5.18 -4.97
CA CYS A 102 -7.71 3.92 -5.46
C CYS A 102 -9.09 3.61 -4.87
N VAL A 103 -9.30 3.83 -3.56
CA VAL A 103 -10.61 3.64 -2.92
C VAL A 103 -11.65 4.61 -3.49
N MET A 104 -11.30 5.88 -3.72
CA MET A 104 -12.20 6.86 -4.34
C MET A 104 -12.61 6.45 -5.75
N VAL A 105 -11.65 6.04 -6.58
CA VAL A 105 -11.92 5.57 -7.94
C VAL A 105 -12.80 4.32 -7.92
N ARG A 106 -12.51 3.37 -7.02
CA ARG A 106 -13.38 2.20 -6.86
C ARG A 106 -14.80 2.61 -6.52
N LYS A 107 -15.01 3.56 -5.61
CA LYS A 107 -16.35 4.06 -5.28
C LYS A 107 -17.02 4.73 -6.48
N LEU A 108 -16.30 5.52 -7.25
CA LEU A 108 -16.80 6.19 -8.45
C LEU A 108 -17.23 5.20 -9.56
N LEU A 109 -16.49 4.11 -9.76
CA LEU A 109 -16.80 3.08 -10.75
C LEU A 109 -17.88 2.09 -10.28
N GLY A 110 -18.28 2.16 -9.01
CA GLY A 110 -19.41 1.40 -8.49
C GLY A 110 -20.75 1.94 -9.00
N PRO A 111 -21.85 1.20 -8.77
CA PRO A 111 -23.19 1.70 -9.06
C PRO A 111 -23.43 3.06 -8.40
N ILE A 112 -23.95 4.02 -9.17
CA ILE A 112 -24.34 5.34 -8.68
C ILE A 112 -25.68 5.17 -7.95
N GLY A 113 -25.63 4.83 -6.67
CA GLY A 113 -26.81 4.62 -5.83
C GLY A 113 -26.47 3.71 -4.64
N ASP A 114 -26.93 4.09 -3.46
CA ASP A 114 -26.50 3.56 -2.16
C ASP A 114 -26.71 2.06 -1.96
N ALA A 115 -25.72 1.27 -2.36
CA ALA A 115 -25.44 0.00 -1.71
C ALA A 115 -24.16 0.19 -0.88
N GLN A 116 -24.33 0.31 0.43
CA GLN A 116 -23.25 0.30 1.40
C GLN A 116 -22.43 -0.99 1.24
N VAL A 117 -21.40 -0.95 0.39
CA VAL A 117 -20.41 -2.03 0.32
C VAL A 117 -19.65 -2.00 1.63
N ASP A 118 -20.01 -2.92 2.54
CA ASP A 118 -19.26 -3.18 3.75
C ASP A 118 -17.93 -3.81 3.38
N TRP A 119 -16.88 -2.99 3.36
CA TRP A 119 -15.52 -3.42 3.11
C TRP A 119 -14.94 -4.25 4.27
N ARG A 120 -15.66 -4.39 5.40
CA ARG A 120 -15.23 -5.15 6.58
C ARG A 120 -15.61 -6.64 6.52
N CYS A 121 -16.12 -7.15 5.39
CA CYS A 121 -16.55 -8.55 5.26
C CYS A 121 -15.53 -9.53 5.87
N LYS A 122 -15.92 -10.11 7.02
CA LYS A 122 -15.27 -11.30 7.57
C LYS A 122 -15.49 -12.46 6.59
N PRO A 123 -14.54 -13.40 6.49
CA PRO A 123 -14.79 -14.63 5.74
C PRO A 123 -16.01 -15.33 6.35
N GLN A 124 -17.01 -15.63 5.54
CA GLN A 124 -18.07 -16.55 5.93
C GLN A 124 -17.43 -17.93 6.02
N ALA A 125 -17.31 -18.45 7.25
CA ALA A 125 -17.03 -19.85 7.46
C ALA A 125 -18.20 -20.63 6.86
N GLY A 126 -17.90 -21.55 5.96
CA GLY A 126 -18.90 -22.40 5.33
C GLY A 126 -19.61 -23.25 6.36
N GLU A 127 -20.95 -23.18 6.35
CA GLU A 127 -21.79 -24.24 6.89
C GLU A 127 -21.96 -25.29 5.79
N HIS A 128 -21.18 -26.36 5.91
CA HIS A 128 -21.48 -27.66 5.31
C HIS A 128 -21.87 -28.60 6.45
N GLY A 129 -23.08 -29.16 6.38
CA GLY A 129 -23.53 -30.29 7.20
C GLY A 129 -24.76 -29.99 8.04
#